data_AF-A0A1X1PE04-F1
#
_entry.id   AF-A0A1X1PE04-F1
#
_cell.length_a   1.000
_cell.length_b   1.000
_cell.length_c   1.000
_cell.angle_alpha   90.00
_cell.angle_beta   90.00
_cell.angle_gamma   90.00
#
_symmetry.space_group_name_H-M   'P 1'
#
loop_
_entity.id
_entity.type
_entity.pdbx_description
1 polymer ?
#
loop_
_entity_poly.entity_id
_entity_poly.type
_entity_poly.pdbx_seq_one_letter_code
_entity_poly.pdbx_strand_id
1 'polypeptide(L)'
;MSLKEQISEDMKAAMRAKESERLATIRLLMAAIKQREVDDQITLDDAGITAVIDKMIKQRKDSISQFQAAGRDDLVAKEQAELVVLSGYMPEQLSEAEVAAEVQAAVAQTGAAGPQDMGKVMGVLKGKLAGRADMTAISALVKAALSK
;
A
#
# COMPACT_ATOMS: atom_id res chain seq x y z
N MET A 1 8.42 2.72 18.59
CA MET A 1 9.32 2.21 17.53
C MET A 1 8.76 2.69 16.21
N SER A 2 9.58 3.32 15.39
CA SER A 2 9.19 3.70 14.02
C SER A 2 9.01 2.47 13.14
N LEU A 3 8.31 2.62 12.02
CA LEU A 3 8.09 1.52 11.08
C LEU A 3 9.41 1.01 10.50
N LYS A 4 10.37 1.92 10.24
CA LYS A 4 11.72 1.57 9.76
C LYS A 4 12.49 0.70 10.76
N GLU A 5 12.42 1.05 12.04
CA GLU A 5 13.05 0.28 13.11
C GLU A 5 12.41 -1.10 13.25
N GLN A 6 11.07 -1.18 13.17
CA GLN A 6 10.34 -2.45 13.18
C GLN A 6 10.81 -3.40 12.08
N ILE A 7 10.86 -2.91 10.84
CA ILE A 7 11.28 -3.69 9.67
C ILE A 7 12.73 -4.17 9.84
N SER A 8 13.61 -3.33 10.39
CA SER A 8 15.02 -3.68 10.66
C SER A 8 15.16 -4.77 11.73
N GLU A 9 14.39 -4.70 12.81
CA GLU A 9 14.39 -5.74 13.85
C GLU A 9 13.79 -7.05 13.35
N ASP A 10 12.71 -6.98 12.56
CA ASP A 10 12.12 -8.17 11.93
C ASP A 10 13.06 -8.84 10.94
N MET A 11 13.88 -8.08 10.21
CA MET A 11 14.95 -8.65 9.37
C MET A 11 15.92 -9.49 10.22
N LYS A 12 16.35 -8.97 11.38
CA LYS A 12 17.25 -9.69 12.29
C LYS A 12 16.56 -10.92 12.89
N ALA A 13 15.27 -10.81 13.23
CA ALA A 13 14.48 -11.92 13.74
C ALA A 13 14.35 -13.04 12.69
N ALA A 14 13.95 -12.71 11.47
CA ALA A 14 13.84 -13.66 10.35
C ALA A 14 15.18 -14.33 10.03
N MET A 15 16.29 -13.59 10.11
CA MET A 15 17.64 -14.14 9.97
C MET A 15 17.97 -15.18 11.04
N ARG A 16 17.68 -14.89 12.32
CA ARG A 16 17.94 -15.82 13.44
C ARG A 16 17.04 -17.05 13.37
N ALA A 17 15.78 -16.86 12.98
CA ALA A 17 14.79 -17.92 12.82
C ALA A 17 14.98 -18.74 11.53
N LYS A 18 15.91 -18.34 10.64
CA LYS A 18 16.15 -18.95 9.32
C LYS A 18 14.90 -18.96 8.41
N GLU A 19 14.06 -17.94 8.53
CA GLU A 19 12.87 -17.74 7.70
C GLU A 19 13.29 -17.12 6.35
N SER A 20 13.86 -17.94 5.46
CA SER A 20 14.51 -17.47 4.22
C SER A 20 13.59 -16.62 3.33
N GLU A 21 12.34 -17.04 3.14
CA GLU A 21 11.37 -16.34 2.30
C GLU A 21 11.00 -14.98 2.90
N ARG A 22 10.58 -14.94 4.17
CA ARG A 22 10.27 -13.69 4.89
C ARG A 22 11.47 -12.74 4.90
N LEU A 23 12.67 -13.26 5.16
CA LEU A 23 13.91 -12.49 5.15
C LEU A 23 14.19 -11.87 3.77
N ALA A 24 13.95 -12.61 2.69
CA ALA A 24 14.10 -12.10 1.33
C ALA A 24 13.12 -10.95 1.05
N THR A 25 11.84 -11.10 1.42
CA THR A 25 10.83 -10.04 1.25
C THR A 25 11.18 -8.79 2.05
N ILE A 26 11.58 -8.93 3.32
CA ILE A 26 11.98 -7.81 4.17
C ILE A 26 13.19 -7.07 3.58
N ARG A 27 14.20 -7.79 3.06
CA ARG A 27 15.36 -7.16 2.42
C ARG A 27 15.00 -6.39 1.16
N LEU A 28 14.08 -6.92 0.35
CA LEU A 28 13.56 -6.22 -0.82
C LEU A 28 12.81 -4.95 -0.42
N LEU A 29 12.02 -5.00 0.66
CA LEU A 29 11.34 -3.82 1.20
C LEU A 29 12.34 -2.76 1.67
N MET A 30 13.36 -3.15 2.46
CA MET A 30 14.41 -2.23 2.91
C MET A 30 15.18 -1.61 1.73
N ALA A 31 15.45 -2.39 0.68
CA ALA A 31 16.07 -1.89 -0.53
C ALA A 31 15.18 -0.88 -1.26
N ALA A 32 13.87 -1.13 -1.37
CA ALA A 32 12.92 -0.20 -1.99
C ALA A 32 12.80 1.12 -1.21
N ILE A 33 12.77 1.05 0.12
CA ILE A 33 12.80 2.24 1.01
C ILE A 33 14.09 3.01 0.76
N LYS A 34 15.25 2.33 0.77
CA LYS A 34 16.54 2.97 0.58
C LYS A 34 16.68 3.60 -0.81
N GLN A 35 16.19 2.92 -1.85
CA GLN A 35 16.18 3.44 -3.21
C GLN A 35 15.41 4.75 -3.26
N ARG A 36 14.20 4.79 -2.67
CA ARG A 36 13.37 5.99 -2.64
C ARG A 36 14.04 7.16 -1.89
N GLU A 37 14.68 6.88 -0.75
CA GLU A 37 15.44 7.87 0.02
C GLU A 37 16.59 8.47 -0.80
N VAL A 38 17.29 7.65 -1.59
CA VAL A 38 18.41 8.09 -2.43
C VAL A 38 17.91 8.90 -3.62
N ASP A 39 16.88 8.42 -4.32
CA ASP A 39 16.32 9.07 -5.50
C ASP A 39 15.78 10.48 -5.17
N ASP A 40 15.08 10.60 -4.05
CA ASP A 40 14.46 11.86 -3.62
C ASP A 40 15.39 12.71 -2.72
N GLN A 41 16.56 12.19 -2.34
CA GLN A 41 17.49 12.81 -1.39
C GLN A 41 16.84 13.18 -0.04
N ILE A 42 15.99 12.29 0.49
CA ILE A 42 15.27 12.47 1.75
C ILE A 42 15.49 11.28 2.69
N THR A 43 15.09 11.45 3.95
CA THR A 43 14.80 10.32 4.85
C THR A 43 13.29 10.14 4.90
N LEU A 44 12.80 8.93 4.66
CA LEU A 44 11.37 8.66 4.72
C LEU A 44 10.91 8.58 6.16
N ASP A 45 9.78 9.23 6.44
CA ASP A 45 8.99 8.99 7.64
C ASP A 45 8.10 7.76 7.47
N ASP A 46 7.34 7.42 8.50
CA ASP A 46 6.46 6.24 8.48
C ASP A 46 5.39 6.34 7.38
N ALA A 47 4.92 7.55 7.05
CA ALA A 47 3.98 7.76 5.95
C ALA A 47 4.63 7.48 4.59
N GLY A 48 5.87 7.93 4.38
CA GLY A 48 6.66 7.63 3.19
C GLY A 48 6.95 6.13 3.04
N ILE A 49 7.28 5.45 4.14
CA ILE A 49 7.50 3.99 4.14
C ILE A 49 6.20 3.24 3.82
N THR A 50 5.07 3.66 4.41
CA THR A 50 3.75 3.11 4.11
C THR A 50 3.44 3.20 2.61
N ALA A 51 3.75 4.33 1.97
CA ALA A 51 3.56 4.50 0.53
C ALA A 51 4.46 3.57 -0.32
N VAL A 52 5.67 3.25 0.15
CA VAL A 52 6.54 2.25 -0.50
C VAL A 52 5.93 0.85 -0.38
N ILE A 53 5.43 0.48 0.81
CA ILE A 53 4.80 -0.83 1.04
C ILE A 53 3.53 -0.96 0.19
N ASP A 54 2.66 0.05 0.15
CA ASP A 54 1.47 0.08 -0.71
C ASP A 54 1.82 -0.18 -2.18
N LYS A 55 2.87 0.47 -2.68
CA LYS A 55 3.35 0.25 -4.06
C LYS A 55 3.80 -1.19 -4.27
N MET A 56 4.55 -1.77 -3.33
CA MET A 56 5.01 -3.15 -3.43
C MET A 56 3.84 -4.14 -3.38
N ILE A 57 2.87 -3.93 -2.49
CA ILE A 57 1.63 -4.73 -2.39
C ILE A 57 0.89 -4.72 -3.72
N LYS A 58 0.75 -3.55 -4.36
CA LYS A 58 0.13 -3.44 -5.68
C LYS A 58 0.85 -4.27 -6.74
N GLN A 59 2.18 -4.18 -6.78
CA GLN A 59 2.99 -4.99 -7.69
C GLN A 59 2.78 -6.49 -7.47
N ARG A 60 2.66 -6.95 -6.21
CA ARG A 60 2.36 -8.36 -5.92
C ARG A 60 0.97 -8.77 -6.42
N LYS A 61 -0.06 -7.96 -6.18
CA LYS A 61 -1.43 -8.21 -6.67
C LYS A 61 -1.50 -8.28 -8.20
N ASP A 62 -0.78 -7.38 -8.88
CA ASP A 62 -0.69 -7.37 -10.34
C ASP A 62 0.04 -8.63 -10.86
N SER A 63 1.16 -9.01 -10.25
CA SER A 63 1.89 -10.24 -10.58
C SER A 63 1.07 -11.50 -10.34
N ILE A 64 0.36 -11.60 -9.21
CA ILE A 64 -0.54 -12.71 -8.89
C ILE A 64 -1.56 -12.90 -10.00
N SER A 65 -2.23 -11.82 -10.40
CA SER A 65 -3.26 -11.86 -11.44
C SER A 65 -2.68 -12.35 -12.78
N GLN A 66 -1.49 -11.87 -13.14
CA GLN A 66 -0.80 -12.28 -14.38
C GLN A 66 -0.34 -13.75 -14.34
N PHE A 67 0.21 -14.22 -13.21
CA PHE A 67 0.66 -15.60 -13.06
C PHE A 67 -0.50 -16.58 -12.98
N GLN A 68 -1.61 -16.21 -12.34
CA GLN A 68 -2.85 -16.98 -12.36
C GLN A 68 -3.38 -17.14 -13.79
N ALA A 69 -3.43 -16.04 -14.56
CA ALA A 69 -3.85 -16.09 -15.96
C ALA A 69 -2.93 -16.96 -16.84
N ALA A 70 -1.65 -17.09 -16.45
CA ALA A 70 -0.67 -17.93 -17.13
C ALA A 70 -0.57 -19.37 -16.59
N GLY A 71 -1.38 -19.77 -15.60
CA GLY A 71 -1.31 -21.10 -14.99
C GLY A 71 -0.02 -21.38 -14.21
N ARG A 72 0.64 -20.35 -13.69
CA ARG A 72 1.91 -20.43 -12.95
C ARG A 72 1.69 -20.40 -11.45
N ASP A 73 1.05 -21.44 -10.93
CA ASP A 73 0.67 -21.55 -9.51
C ASP A 73 1.88 -21.48 -8.56
N ASP A 74 3.05 -21.92 -9.02
CA ASP A 74 4.33 -21.80 -8.30
C ASP A 74 4.68 -20.33 -8.00
N LEU A 75 4.49 -19.46 -8.99
CA LEU A 75 4.76 -18.03 -8.86
C LEU A 75 3.64 -17.33 -8.09
N VAL A 76 2.39 -17.75 -8.26
CA VAL A 76 1.26 -17.24 -7.48
C VAL A 76 1.49 -17.45 -5.98
N ALA A 77 1.88 -18.66 -5.58
CA ALA A 77 2.16 -18.99 -4.19
C ALA A 77 3.28 -18.10 -3.62
N LYS A 78 4.34 -17.88 -4.41
CA LYS A 78 5.45 -17.00 -4.02
C LYS A 78 5.00 -15.55 -3.81
N GLU A 79 4.30 -14.97 -4.77
CA GLU A 79 3.83 -13.59 -4.67
C GLU A 79 2.82 -13.41 -3.52
N GLN A 80 2.00 -14.42 -3.25
CA GLN A 80 1.06 -14.42 -2.13
C GLN A 80 1.79 -14.46 -0.78
N ALA A 81 2.87 -15.24 -0.66
CA ALA A 81 3.70 -15.26 0.55
C ALA A 81 4.36 -13.90 0.79
N GLU A 82 4.91 -13.28 -0.26
CA GLU A 82 5.48 -11.93 -0.17
C GLU A 82 4.41 -10.89 0.22
N LEU A 83 3.21 -10.99 -0.35
CA LEU A 83 2.08 -10.12 -0.05
C LEU A 83 1.70 -10.18 1.44
N VAL A 84 1.63 -11.38 2.04
CA VAL A 84 1.33 -11.54 3.47
C VAL A 84 2.36 -10.83 4.35
N VAL A 85 3.65 -10.96 4.03
CA VAL A 85 4.72 -10.29 4.79
C VAL A 85 4.59 -8.77 4.70
N LEU A 86 4.36 -8.23 3.50
CA LEU A 86 4.19 -6.79 3.30
C LEU A 86 2.94 -6.25 4.00
N SER A 87 1.82 -6.96 3.90
CA SER A 87 0.56 -6.59 4.57
C SER A 87 0.68 -6.60 6.09
N GLY A 88 1.59 -7.39 6.67
CA GLY A 88 1.87 -7.36 8.11
C GLY A 88 2.43 -6.03 8.62
N TYR A 89 2.93 -5.17 7.73
CA TYR A 89 3.42 -3.82 8.06
C TYR A 89 2.40 -2.71 7.79
N MET A 90 1.20 -3.07 7.32
CA MET A 90 0.15 -2.12 6.98
C MET A 90 -0.96 -2.17 8.03
N PRO A 91 -1.65 -1.04 8.27
CA PRO A 91 -2.94 -1.08 8.95
C PRO A 91 -3.94 -1.97 8.21
N GLU A 92 -5.00 -2.36 8.90
CA GLU A 92 -6.08 -3.16 8.32
C GLU A 92 -6.63 -2.48 7.05
N GLN A 93 -6.55 -3.23 5.96
CA GLN A 93 -6.98 -2.81 4.63
C GLN A 93 -8.50 -2.85 4.57
N LEU A 94 -9.08 -1.78 4.03
CA LEU A 94 -10.51 -1.68 3.79
C LEU A 94 -10.89 -2.45 2.53
N SER A 95 -12.06 -3.05 2.55
CA SER A 95 -12.68 -3.62 1.35
C SER A 95 -13.06 -2.52 0.35
N GLU A 96 -13.24 -2.90 -0.92
CA GLU A 96 -13.67 -1.94 -1.96
C GLU A 96 -14.99 -1.24 -1.60
N ALA A 97 -15.91 -1.95 -0.96
CA ALA A 97 -17.18 -1.40 -0.50
C ALA A 97 -17.00 -0.35 0.61
N GLU A 98 -16.12 -0.61 1.57
CA GLU A 98 -15.80 0.35 2.64
C GLU A 98 -15.07 1.57 2.10
N VAL A 99 -14.14 1.39 1.15
CA VAL A 99 -13.48 2.50 0.47
C VAL A 99 -14.50 3.35 -0.29
N ALA A 100 -15.43 2.73 -1.02
CA ALA A 100 -16.48 3.45 -1.72
C ALA A 100 -17.41 4.22 -0.76
N ALA A 101 -17.73 3.64 0.40
CA ALA A 101 -18.53 4.30 1.43
C ALA A 101 -17.80 5.53 2.02
N GLU A 102 -16.51 5.41 2.32
CA GLU A 102 -15.71 6.55 2.80
C GLU A 102 -15.58 7.66 1.75
N VAL A 103 -15.43 7.31 0.47
CA VAL A 103 -15.45 8.28 -0.63
C VAL A 103 -16.78 9.05 -0.67
N GLN A 104 -17.91 8.36 -0.60
CA GLN A 104 -19.23 9.01 -0.57
C GLN A 104 -19.40 9.92 0.65
N ALA A 105 -18.98 9.45 1.82
CA ALA A 105 -19.02 10.22 3.05
C ALA A 105 -18.15 11.49 2.96
N ALA A 106 -16.96 11.39 2.37
CA ALA A 106 -16.07 12.55 2.16
C ALA A 106 -16.65 13.55 1.16
N VAL A 107 -17.25 13.10 0.06
CA VAL A 107 -17.95 13.98 -0.89
C VAL A 107 -19.08 14.74 -0.19
N ALA A 108 -19.92 14.04 0.57
CA ALA A 108 -21.01 14.66 1.34
C ALA A 108 -20.50 15.64 2.41
N GLN A 109 -19.49 15.27 3.19
CA GLN A 109 -18.88 16.11 4.23
C GLN A 109 -18.31 17.41 3.64
N THR A 110 -17.70 17.32 2.46
CA THR A 110 -17.07 18.46 1.81
C THR A 110 -18.06 19.31 1.01
N GLY A 111 -19.26 18.81 0.72
CA GLY A 111 -20.20 19.46 -0.20
C GLY A 111 -19.64 19.58 -1.63
N ALA A 112 -18.70 18.70 -2.00
CA ALA A 112 -18.08 18.72 -3.32
C ALA A 112 -19.11 18.42 -4.41
N ALA A 113 -19.13 19.25 -5.45
CA ALA A 113 -20.13 19.21 -6.51
C ALA A 113 -19.56 19.02 -7.92
N GLY A 114 -18.23 19.00 -8.07
CA GLY A 114 -17.61 18.76 -9.36
C GLY A 114 -16.12 18.48 -9.30
N PRO A 115 -15.46 18.26 -10.45
CA PRO A 115 -14.06 17.88 -10.52
C PRO A 115 -13.09 18.89 -9.89
N GLN A 116 -13.46 20.18 -9.83
CA GLN A 116 -12.66 21.19 -9.15
C GLN A 116 -12.47 20.93 -7.65
N ASP A 117 -13.38 20.17 -7.03
CA ASP A 117 -13.36 19.90 -5.59
C ASP A 117 -12.55 18.65 -5.22
N MET A 118 -11.95 17.98 -6.22
CA MET A 118 -11.16 16.75 -6.03
C MET A 118 -10.12 16.90 -4.91
N GLY A 119 -9.36 18.01 -4.89
CA GLY A 119 -8.34 18.23 -3.87
C GLY A 119 -8.91 18.28 -2.45
N LYS A 120 -10.13 18.82 -2.28
CA LYS A 120 -10.83 18.92 -0.99
C LYS A 120 -11.23 17.53 -0.48
N VAL A 121 -11.82 16.71 -1.35
CA VAL A 121 -12.22 15.33 -1.01
C VAL A 121 -11.00 14.47 -0.71
N MET A 122 -9.95 14.57 -1.54
CA MET A 122 -8.70 13.82 -1.34
C MET A 122 -7.99 14.20 -0.04
N GLY A 123 -8.05 15.47 0.38
CA GLY A 123 -7.50 15.91 1.66
C GLY A 123 -8.13 15.20 2.87
N VAL A 124 -9.45 15.03 2.87
CA VAL A 124 -10.17 14.28 3.92
C VAL A 124 -9.81 12.80 3.89
N LEU A 125 -9.82 12.20 2.70
CA LEU A 125 -9.60 10.77 2.53
C LEU A 125 -8.17 10.36 2.86
N LYS A 126 -7.16 11.20 2.56
CA LYS A 126 -5.76 10.89 2.87
C LYS A 126 -5.54 10.64 4.37
N GLY A 127 -6.18 11.42 5.24
CA GLY A 127 -6.07 11.23 6.69
C GLY A 127 -6.74 9.95 7.21
N LYS A 128 -7.79 9.47 6.51
CA LYS A 128 -8.56 8.30 6.92
C LYS A 128 -8.06 6.98 6.30
N LEU A 129 -7.57 7.06 5.07
CA LEU A 129 -7.34 5.90 4.20
C LEU A 129 -5.87 5.66 3.85
N ALA A 130 -4.94 6.54 4.24
CA ALA A 130 -3.53 6.32 4.02
C ALA A 130 -3.08 4.97 4.62
N GLY A 131 -2.48 4.12 3.80
CA GLY A 131 -2.07 2.77 4.18
C GLY A 131 -3.20 1.77 4.44
N ARG A 132 -4.47 2.17 4.26
CA ARG A 132 -5.64 1.29 4.40
C ARG A 132 -6.31 0.96 3.08
N ALA A 133 -5.94 1.65 2.00
CA ALA A 133 -6.42 1.39 0.65
C ALA A 133 -5.49 2.06 -0.39
N ASP A 134 -5.51 1.55 -1.62
CA ASP A 134 -4.74 2.12 -2.73
C ASP A 134 -5.22 3.54 -3.06
N MET A 135 -4.38 4.55 -2.81
CA MET A 135 -4.65 5.95 -3.12
C MET A 135 -4.95 6.20 -4.62
N THR A 136 -4.44 5.36 -5.50
CA THR A 136 -4.77 5.40 -6.94
C THR A 136 -6.22 5.02 -7.17
N ALA A 137 -6.68 3.94 -6.51
CA ALA A 137 -8.07 3.48 -6.60
C ALA A 137 -9.03 4.49 -5.96
N ILE A 138 -8.65 5.06 -4.80
CA ILE A 138 -9.40 6.14 -4.15
C ILE A 138 -9.57 7.33 -5.10
N SER A 139 -8.48 7.79 -5.71
CA SER A 139 -8.52 8.91 -6.67
C SER A 139 -9.45 8.62 -7.85
N ALA A 140 -9.43 7.39 -8.39
CA ALA A 140 -10.35 6.98 -9.46
C ALA A 140 -11.82 7.01 -9.00
N LEU A 141 -12.12 6.50 -7.80
CA LEU A 141 -13.48 6.50 -7.22
C LEU A 141 -13.98 7.91 -6.97
N VAL A 142 -13.15 8.80 -6.41
CA VAL A 142 -13.51 10.21 -6.20
C VAL A 142 -13.79 10.89 -7.54
N LYS A 143 -12.94 10.65 -8.56
CA LYS A 143 -13.14 11.21 -9.89
C LYS A 143 -14.49 10.77 -10.46
N ALA A 144 -14.81 9.48 -10.35
CA ALA A 144 -16.09 8.94 -10.82
C ALA A 144 -17.29 9.52 -10.05
N ALA A 145 -17.15 9.76 -8.74
CA ALA A 145 -18.19 10.36 -7.92
C ALA A 145 -18.46 11.84 -8.26
N LEU A 146 -17.42 12.59 -8.63
CA LEU A 146 -17.48 14.02 -8.94
C LEU A 146 -17.72 14.34 -10.42
N SER A 147 -17.70 13.34 -11.30
CA SER A 147 -17.97 13.50 -12.74
C SER A 147 -19.42 13.13 -13.11
N LYS A 148 -20.29 13.01 -12.10
CA LYS A 148 -21.73 12.81 -12.27
C LYS A 148 -22.45 14.14 -12.49
#